data_AF-A0A2H9LN91-F1
#
_entry.id   AF-A0A2H9LN91-F1
#
_cell.length_a   1.000
_cell.length_b   1.000
_cell.length_c   1.000
_cell.angle_alpha   90.00
_cell.angle_beta   90.00
_cell.angle_gamma   90.00
#
_symmetry.space_group_name_H-M   'P 1'
#
loop_
_entity.id
_entity.type
_entity.pdbx_description
1 polymer ?
#
loop_
_entity_poly.entity_id
_entity_poly.type
_entity_poly.pdbx_seq_one_letter_code
_entity_poly.pdbx_strand_id
1 'polypeptide(L)'
;MRVIYGEAEASEWKFERGIPDIFFWRSSSARCLSGGVSKLFLVDDETLKKVAALFGEDAVRVVEVLKGVDEITDIEIADKTQIRLNLVRKALYRFYDHSIVALRRSRDKETGWFIFNWRLQPDQLEGFILNQKRRVLEKLETRLEYEKSHEFYTCQTPGCKRFPFEEAFELLFKCPACNKPMMYLNNDRIVEILTRKIEHIKVP
;
A
#
# COMPACT_ATOMS: atom_id res chain seq x y z
N MET A 1 5.70 -33.91 24.54
CA MET A 1 6.68 -32.91 24.07
C MET A 1 5.97 -31.56 24.09
N ARG A 2 6.16 -30.77 25.15
CA ARG A 2 5.50 -29.45 25.32
C ARG A 2 6.21 -28.45 24.42
N VAL A 3 5.51 -27.91 23.42
CA VAL A 3 5.98 -26.72 22.71
C VAL A 3 5.78 -25.55 23.66
N ILE A 4 6.89 -24.96 24.08
CA ILE A 4 6.93 -23.81 24.99
C ILE A 4 6.41 -22.61 24.18
N TYR A 5 5.28 -22.05 24.60
CA TYR A 5 4.81 -20.77 24.10
C TYR A 5 5.86 -19.72 24.44
N GLY A 6 6.41 -19.09 23.40
CA GLY A 6 7.47 -18.09 23.53
C GLY A 6 7.07 -16.97 24.48
N GLU A 7 7.90 -16.76 25.48
CA GLU A 7 8.02 -15.50 26.20
C GLU A 7 8.27 -14.40 25.17
N ALA A 8 7.21 -13.72 24.74
CA ALA A 8 7.36 -12.44 24.08
C ALA A 8 7.40 -11.39 25.21
N GLU A 9 8.62 -11.09 25.65
CA GLU A 9 8.92 -9.92 26.47
C GLU A 9 8.24 -8.69 25.84
N ALA A 10 7.20 -8.19 26.51
CA ALA A 10 6.47 -7.00 26.13
C ALA A 10 7.29 -5.70 26.36
N SER A 11 8.55 -5.81 26.80
CA SER A 11 9.38 -4.70 27.26
C SER A 11 10.40 -4.18 26.23
N GLU A 12 10.60 -4.84 25.08
CA GLU A 12 11.65 -4.47 24.12
C GLU A 12 11.15 -4.12 22.71
N TRP A 13 9.95 -3.53 22.61
CA TRP A 13 9.44 -2.98 21.35
C TRP A 13 9.66 -1.45 21.29
N LYS A 14 10.92 -1.01 21.34
CA LYS A 14 11.29 0.33 20.85
C LYS A 14 11.76 0.20 19.40
N PHE A 15 10.81 0.20 18.46
CA PHE A 15 11.12 0.32 17.05
C PHE A 15 10.82 1.75 16.59
N GLU A 16 11.88 2.46 16.22
CA GLU A 16 11.83 3.84 15.74
C GLU A 16 11.00 3.95 14.46
N ARG A 17 10.14 4.99 14.47
CA ARG A 17 9.26 5.48 13.39
C ARG A 17 7.92 4.75 13.21
N GLY A 18 6.96 5.20 14.01
CA GLY A 18 5.60 5.50 13.56
C GLY A 18 4.66 4.30 13.36
N ILE A 19 4.35 3.58 14.44
CA ILE A 19 3.16 2.72 14.52
C ILE A 19 1.96 3.61 14.84
N PRO A 20 0.82 3.56 14.12
CA PRO A 20 -0.41 4.18 14.60
C PRO A 20 -0.82 3.50 15.91
N ASP A 21 -1.09 4.27 16.96
CA ASP A 21 -1.44 3.81 18.32
C ASP A 21 -2.65 2.84 18.32
N ILE A 22 -2.41 1.55 18.09
CA ILE A 22 -3.43 0.49 18.21
C ILE A 22 -3.71 0.16 19.69
N PHE A 23 -2.94 0.74 20.62
CA PHE A 23 -3.09 0.51 22.06
C PHE A 23 -4.16 1.38 22.75
N PHE A 24 -4.76 2.35 22.07
CA PHE A 24 -5.80 3.19 22.69
C PHE A 24 -6.94 3.53 21.72
N TRP A 25 -7.83 2.56 21.48
CA TRP A 25 -9.17 2.88 21.01
C TRP A 25 -10.23 2.26 21.92
N ARG A 26 -10.89 3.14 22.68
CA ARG A 26 -12.11 2.84 23.43
C ARG A 26 -13.22 2.52 22.44
N SER A 27 -13.97 1.48 22.79
CA SER A 27 -15.23 1.03 22.19
C SER A 27 -16.02 2.10 21.43
N SER A 28 -16.20 1.88 20.13
CA SER A 28 -17.48 2.19 19.50
C SER A 28 -18.06 0.86 19.03
N SER A 29 -19.16 0.47 19.67
CA SER A 29 -19.92 -0.74 19.38
C SER A 29 -20.40 -0.70 17.93
N ALA A 30 -19.76 -1.45 17.04
CA ALA A 30 -20.39 -1.89 15.81
C ALA A 30 -21.27 -3.10 16.16
N ARG A 31 -22.57 -2.87 16.26
CA ARG A 31 -23.58 -3.93 16.30
C ARG A 31 -23.40 -4.79 15.06
N CYS A 32 -23.09 -6.07 15.26
CA CYS A 32 -23.23 -7.08 14.23
C CYS A 32 -24.70 -7.14 13.83
N LEU A 33 -25.03 -6.64 12.64
CA LEU A 33 -26.26 -7.01 11.96
C LEU A 33 -25.95 -8.23 11.11
N SER A 34 -26.43 -9.38 11.59
CA SER A 34 -26.61 -10.58 10.78
C SER A 34 -27.64 -10.30 9.69
N GLY A 35 -27.29 -10.57 8.44
CA GLY A 35 -28.27 -10.70 7.36
C GLY A 35 -27.83 -10.06 6.04
N GLY A 36 -27.63 -10.90 5.03
CA GLY A 36 -27.54 -10.47 3.64
C GLY A 36 -26.29 -10.99 2.93
N VAL A 37 -26.35 -12.23 2.44
CA VAL A 37 -25.41 -12.73 1.43
C VAL A 37 -25.73 -11.99 0.13
N SER A 38 -25.20 -10.77 -0.03
CA SER A 38 -25.33 -10.00 -1.26
C SER A 38 -24.08 -10.20 -2.12
N LYS A 39 -24.23 -11.16 -3.03
CA LYS A 39 -23.63 -11.20 -4.38
C LYS A 39 -22.10 -11.14 -4.46
N LEU A 40 -21.53 -12.34 -4.58
CA LEU A 40 -20.15 -12.64 -4.94
C LEU A 40 -19.62 -11.72 -6.07
N PHE A 41 -18.65 -10.87 -5.73
CA PHE A 41 -17.49 -10.66 -6.58
C PHE A 41 -16.36 -11.48 -5.94
N LEU A 42 -16.23 -12.74 -6.36
CA LEU A 42 -15.02 -13.50 -6.03
C LEU A 42 -13.91 -12.88 -6.87
N VAL A 43 -13.06 -12.06 -6.25
CA VAL A 43 -11.82 -11.64 -6.90
C VAL A 43 -11.04 -12.90 -7.26
N ASP A 44 -10.52 -12.96 -8.48
CA ASP A 44 -9.82 -14.13 -8.95
C ASP A 44 -8.49 -14.31 -8.19
N ASP A 45 -8.09 -15.57 -8.08
CA ASP A 45 -6.90 -16.03 -7.37
C ASP A 45 -5.61 -15.31 -7.81
N GLU A 46 -5.53 -15.07 -9.11
CA GLU A 46 -4.38 -14.50 -9.77
C GLU A 46 -4.25 -13.00 -9.46
N THR A 47 -5.36 -12.28 -9.40
CA THR A 47 -5.40 -10.89 -8.95
C THR A 47 -4.96 -10.74 -7.50
N LEU A 48 -5.44 -11.61 -6.60
CA LEU A 48 -5.01 -11.60 -5.21
C LEU A 48 -3.50 -11.84 -5.06
N LYS A 49 -2.94 -12.79 -5.81
CA LYS A 49 -1.48 -13.03 -5.87
C LYS A 49 -0.70 -11.82 -6.38
N LYS A 50 -1.17 -11.17 -7.44
CA LYS A 50 -0.55 -9.95 -7.99
C LYS A 50 -0.55 -8.82 -6.97
N VAL A 51 -1.64 -8.63 -6.24
CA VAL A 51 -1.70 -7.63 -5.16
C VAL A 51 -0.74 -7.99 -4.03
N ALA A 52 -0.71 -9.25 -3.61
CA ALA A 52 0.22 -9.71 -2.59
C ALA A 52 1.69 -9.49 -2.99
N ALA A 53 2.03 -9.70 -4.26
CA ALA A 53 3.39 -9.50 -4.79
C ALA A 53 3.87 -8.05 -4.67
N LEU A 54 2.97 -7.05 -4.64
CA LEU A 54 3.31 -5.65 -4.37
C LEU A 54 3.94 -5.46 -2.97
N PHE A 55 3.68 -6.39 -2.06
CA PHE A 55 4.23 -6.41 -0.71
C PHE A 55 5.46 -7.33 -0.58
N GLY A 56 5.91 -7.97 -1.67
CA GLY A 56 7.08 -8.84 -1.72
C GLY A 56 6.75 -10.34 -1.80
N GLU A 57 7.75 -11.16 -2.11
CA GLU A 57 7.58 -12.60 -2.38
C GLU A 57 7.03 -13.38 -1.18
N ASP A 58 7.50 -13.08 0.03
CA ASP A 58 7.01 -13.67 1.28
C ASP A 58 5.50 -13.42 1.49
N ALA A 59 5.01 -12.27 1.04
CA ALA A 59 3.62 -11.87 1.20
C ALA A 59 2.69 -12.76 0.35
N VAL A 60 3.13 -13.19 -0.83
CA VAL A 60 2.39 -14.14 -1.69
C VAL A 60 2.20 -15.47 -0.96
N ARG A 61 3.26 -16.00 -0.33
CA ARG A 61 3.20 -17.26 0.45
C ARG A 61 2.27 -17.15 1.66
N VAL A 62 2.28 -16.02 2.35
CA VAL A 62 1.36 -15.75 3.47
C VAL A 62 -0.09 -15.77 2.99
N VAL A 63 -0.38 -15.13 1.86
CA VAL A 63 -1.74 -15.12 1.28
C VAL A 63 -2.18 -16.50 0.82
N GLU A 64 -1.29 -17.32 0.25
CA GLU A 64 -1.63 -18.71 -0.10
C GLU A 64 -2.08 -19.53 1.10
N VAL A 65 -1.42 -19.37 2.26
CA VAL A 65 -1.85 -20.04 3.48
C VAL A 65 -3.20 -19.50 3.98
N LEU A 66 -3.39 -18.19 3.94
CA LEU A 66 -4.62 -17.53 4.39
C LEU A 66 -5.86 -17.93 3.58
N LYS A 67 -5.72 -18.22 2.28
CA LYS A 67 -6.84 -18.62 1.41
C LYS A 67 -7.44 -19.97 1.78
N GLY A 68 -6.64 -20.88 2.34
CA GLY A 68 -7.05 -22.25 2.66
C GLY A 68 -7.73 -22.41 4.02
N VAL A 69 -7.90 -21.32 4.78
CA VAL A 69 -8.36 -21.33 6.18
C VAL A 69 -9.30 -20.15 6.45
N ASP A 70 -10.25 -20.31 7.36
CA ASP A 70 -11.13 -19.18 7.75
C ASP A 70 -10.39 -18.21 8.68
N GLU A 71 -9.66 -18.73 9.66
CA GLU A 71 -8.82 -17.97 10.59
C GLU A 71 -7.55 -18.75 10.91
N ILE A 72 -6.45 -18.03 11.16
CA ILE A 72 -5.16 -18.63 11.49
C ILE A 72 -4.29 -17.66 12.31
N THR A 73 -3.41 -18.19 13.15
CA THR A 73 -2.44 -17.38 13.92
C THR A 73 -1.18 -17.08 13.10
N ASP A 74 -0.46 -16.03 13.47
CA ASP A 74 0.83 -15.67 12.89
C ASP A 74 1.90 -16.76 13.04
N ILE A 75 1.87 -17.48 14.17
CA ILE A 75 2.76 -18.62 14.44
C ILE A 75 2.46 -19.77 13.46
N GLU A 76 1.20 -20.15 13.30
CA GLU A 76 0.82 -21.22 12.36
C GLU A 76 1.13 -20.85 10.91
N ILE A 77 1.00 -19.57 10.53
CA ILE A 77 1.42 -19.10 9.21
C ILE A 77 2.95 -19.24 9.06
N ALA A 78 3.73 -18.84 10.07
CA ALA A 78 5.19 -18.98 10.03
C ALA A 78 5.61 -20.45 9.87
N ASP A 79 4.96 -21.36 10.60
CA ASP A 79 5.22 -22.80 10.52
C ASP A 79 4.84 -23.39 9.15
N LYS A 80 3.67 -23.03 8.60
CA LYS A 80 3.25 -23.53 7.28
C LYS A 80 4.09 -22.96 6.14
N THR A 81 4.49 -21.69 6.23
CA THR A 81 5.25 -21.02 5.18
C THR A 81 6.75 -21.23 5.31
N GLN A 82 7.27 -21.59 6.48
CA GLN A 82 8.70 -21.57 6.81
C GLN A 82 9.33 -20.16 6.68
N ILE A 83 8.52 -19.11 6.82
CA ILE A 83 8.98 -17.72 6.89
C ILE A 83 9.28 -17.39 8.35
N ARG A 84 10.31 -16.58 8.60
CA ARG A 84 10.57 -16.05 9.94
C ARG A 84 9.35 -15.27 10.43
N LEU A 85 8.90 -15.56 11.65
CA LEU A 85 7.70 -14.97 12.27
C LEU A 85 7.63 -13.44 12.15
N ASN A 86 8.75 -12.73 12.31
CA ASN A 86 8.81 -11.28 12.17
C ASN A 86 8.42 -10.77 10.76
N LEU A 87 8.78 -11.52 9.71
CA LEU A 87 8.42 -11.17 8.34
C LEU A 87 6.95 -11.47 8.06
N VAL A 88 6.43 -12.58 8.60
CA VAL A 88 4.99 -12.90 8.57
C VAL A 88 4.17 -11.77 9.21
N ARG A 89 4.53 -11.34 10.42
CA ARG A 89 3.86 -10.21 11.10
C ARG A 89 3.91 -8.93 10.28
N LYS A 90 5.07 -8.60 9.70
CA LYS A 90 5.20 -7.43 8.81
C LYS A 90 4.31 -7.53 7.56
N ALA A 91 4.13 -8.71 6.99
CA ALA A 91 3.22 -8.92 5.87
C ALA A 91 1.75 -8.75 6.32
N LEU A 92 1.37 -9.39 7.42
CA LEU A 92 0.01 -9.33 7.97
C LEU A 92 -0.42 -7.91 8.34
N TYR A 93 0.44 -7.12 8.97
CA TYR A 93 0.13 -5.72 9.28
C TYR A 93 -0.02 -4.87 8.02
N ARG A 94 0.81 -5.08 6.99
CA ARG A 94 0.63 -4.37 5.70
C ARG A 94 -0.68 -4.75 5.02
N PHE A 95 -1.08 -6.02 5.07
CA PHE A 95 -2.38 -6.43 4.57
C PHE A 95 -3.53 -5.83 5.37
N TYR A 96 -3.38 -5.71 6.69
CA TYR A 96 -4.37 -5.12 7.58
C TYR A 96 -4.58 -3.63 7.31
N ASP A 97 -3.50 -2.87 7.11
CA ASP A 97 -3.54 -1.44 6.76
C ASP A 97 -4.29 -1.18 5.44
N HIS A 98 -4.44 -2.20 4.62
CA HIS A 98 -5.12 -2.17 3.33
C HIS A 98 -6.44 -2.96 3.32
N SER A 99 -6.90 -3.41 4.50
CA SER A 99 -8.15 -4.19 4.66
C SER A 99 -8.20 -5.47 3.81
N ILE A 100 -7.04 -6.02 3.47
CA ILE A 100 -6.91 -7.32 2.77
C ILE A 100 -7.12 -8.46 3.78
N VAL A 101 -6.80 -8.23 5.05
CA VAL A 101 -7.05 -9.15 6.16
C VAL A 101 -7.74 -8.46 7.33
N ALA A 102 -8.56 -9.21 8.05
CA ALA A 102 -9.11 -8.82 9.34
C ALA A 102 -8.30 -9.45 10.49
N LEU A 103 -8.28 -8.74 11.61
CA LEU A 103 -7.65 -9.18 12.86
C LEU A 103 -8.71 -9.38 13.94
N ARG A 104 -8.83 -10.60 14.46
CA ARG A 104 -9.65 -10.91 15.63
C ARG A 104 -8.76 -11.23 16.83
N ARG A 105 -8.92 -10.45 17.89
CA ARG A 105 -8.28 -10.70 19.17
C ARG A 105 -9.20 -11.52 20.07
N SER A 106 -8.70 -12.64 20.57
CA SER A 106 -9.34 -13.43 21.63
C SER A 106 -8.40 -13.55 22.83
N ARG A 107 -8.94 -13.99 23.97
CA ARG A 107 -8.15 -14.30 25.16
C ARG A 107 -8.26 -15.80 25.43
N ASP A 108 -7.12 -16.43 25.63
CA ASP A 108 -7.04 -17.81 26.07
C ASP A 108 -7.64 -17.94 27.47
N LYS A 109 -8.53 -18.92 27.66
CA LYS A 109 -9.27 -19.10 28.93
C LYS A 109 -8.42 -19.72 30.03
N GLU A 110 -7.40 -20.49 29.67
CA GLU A 110 -6.55 -21.21 30.61
C GLU A 110 -5.36 -20.35 31.02
N THR A 111 -4.71 -19.70 30.05
CA THR A 111 -3.48 -18.94 30.28
C THR A 111 -3.70 -17.44 30.41
N GLY A 112 -4.83 -16.92 29.92
CA GLY A 112 -5.13 -15.49 29.91
C GLY A 112 -4.39 -14.68 28.84
N TRP A 113 -3.58 -15.33 27.99
CA TRP A 113 -2.84 -14.67 26.91
C TRP A 113 -3.76 -14.21 25.77
N PHE A 114 -3.32 -13.20 25.03
CA PHE A 114 -4.04 -12.75 23.84
C PHE A 114 -3.63 -13.56 22.62
N ILE A 115 -4.64 -14.01 21.87
CA ILE A 115 -4.48 -14.74 20.61
C ILE A 115 -4.98 -13.84 19.49
N PHE A 116 -4.14 -13.66 18.47
CA PHE A 116 -4.43 -12.88 17.29
C PHE A 116 -4.71 -13.81 16.12
N ASN A 117 -5.95 -13.82 15.67
CA ASN A 117 -6.40 -14.61 14.53
C ASN A 117 -6.56 -13.70 13.32
N TRP A 118 -6.01 -14.12 12.20
CA TRP A 118 -6.02 -13.41 10.93
C TRP A 118 -6.95 -14.10 9.96
N ARG A 119 -7.74 -13.31 9.23
CA ARG A 119 -8.71 -13.78 8.24
C ARG A 119 -8.57 -13.00 6.95
N LEU A 120 -8.56 -13.69 5.80
CA LEU A 120 -8.56 -13.03 4.50
C LEU A 120 -9.92 -12.38 4.20
N GLN A 121 -9.92 -11.19 3.60
CA GLN A 121 -11.11 -10.45 3.20
C GLN A 121 -11.12 -10.25 1.67
N PRO A 122 -11.39 -11.30 0.87
CA PRO A 122 -11.37 -11.20 -0.58
C PRO A 122 -12.43 -10.23 -1.12
N ASP A 123 -13.52 -10.03 -0.39
CA ASP A 123 -14.59 -9.07 -0.68
C ASP A 123 -14.12 -7.61 -0.65
N GLN A 124 -13.08 -7.30 0.13
CA GLN A 124 -12.52 -5.94 0.25
C GLN A 124 -11.45 -5.65 -0.81
N LEU A 125 -10.94 -6.68 -1.49
CA LEU A 125 -9.81 -6.55 -2.41
C LEU A 125 -10.14 -5.70 -3.64
N GLU A 126 -11.36 -5.82 -4.18
CA GLU A 126 -11.81 -4.99 -5.30
C GLU A 126 -11.85 -3.50 -4.91
N GLY A 127 -12.40 -3.19 -3.73
CA GLY A 127 -12.42 -1.83 -3.18
C GLY A 127 -11.01 -1.27 -2.96
N PHE A 128 -10.07 -2.11 -2.53
CA PHE A 128 -8.65 -1.73 -2.45
C PHE A 128 -8.09 -1.37 -3.84
N ILE A 129 -8.28 -2.23 -4.85
CA ILE A 129 -7.77 -2.00 -6.22
C ILE A 129 -8.35 -0.71 -6.81
N LEU A 130 -9.65 -0.50 -6.68
CA LEU A 130 -10.33 0.72 -7.16
C LEU A 130 -9.77 1.97 -6.48
N ASN A 131 -9.56 1.93 -5.16
CA ASN A 131 -8.95 3.04 -4.43
C ASN A 131 -7.50 3.31 -4.86
N GLN A 132 -6.70 2.28 -5.14
CA GLN A 132 -5.36 2.46 -5.67
C GLN A 132 -5.38 3.06 -7.08
N LYS A 133 -6.22 2.54 -7.99
CA LYS A 133 -6.42 3.11 -9.33
C LYS A 133 -6.77 4.60 -9.24
N ARG A 134 -7.74 4.95 -8.38
CA ARG A 134 -8.14 6.35 -8.15
C ARG A 134 -6.99 7.23 -7.69
N ARG A 135 -6.23 6.80 -6.68
CA ARG A 135 -5.07 7.58 -6.16
C ARG A 135 -3.98 7.78 -7.22
N VAL A 136 -3.72 6.78 -8.04
CA VAL A 136 -2.76 6.89 -9.15
C VAL A 136 -3.29 7.86 -10.21
N LEU A 137 -4.57 7.74 -10.55
CA LEU A 137 -5.23 8.59 -11.52
C LEU A 137 -5.19 10.07 -11.11
N GLU A 138 -5.57 10.39 -9.86
CA GLU A 138 -5.53 11.74 -9.30
C GLU A 138 -4.13 12.37 -9.45
N LYS A 139 -3.07 11.60 -9.17
CA LYS A 139 -1.67 12.07 -9.33
C LYS A 139 -1.30 12.31 -10.78
N LEU A 140 -1.70 11.41 -11.68
CA LEU A 140 -1.40 11.54 -13.11
C LEU A 140 -2.16 12.72 -13.73
N GLU A 141 -3.42 12.91 -13.37
CA GLU A 141 -4.24 14.04 -13.82
C GLU A 141 -3.70 15.37 -13.30
N THR A 142 -3.33 15.43 -12.02
CA THR A 142 -2.65 16.61 -11.45
C THR A 142 -1.36 16.92 -12.20
N ARG A 143 -0.58 15.89 -12.53
CA ARG A 143 0.66 16.07 -13.30
C ARG A 143 0.38 16.52 -14.73
N LEU A 144 -0.62 15.94 -15.40
CA LEU A 144 -1.01 16.31 -16.75
C LEU A 144 -1.46 17.76 -16.81
N GLU A 145 -2.26 18.19 -15.85
CA GLU A 145 -2.71 19.58 -15.76
C GLU A 145 -1.52 20.53 -15.56
N TYR A 146 -0.58 20.19 -14.68
CA TYR A 146 0.65 20.95 -14.51
C TYR A 146 1.48 21.06 -15.80
N GLU A 147 1.59 19.98 -16.58
CA GLU A 147 2.30 20.01 -17.87
C GLU A 147 1.56 20.85 -18.93
N LYS A 148 0.22 20.86 -18.94
CA LYS A 148 -0.57 21.61 -19.92
C LYS A 148 -0.68 23.12 -19.61
N SER A 149 -0.71 23.46 -18.34
CA SER A 149 -0.91 24.84 -17.86
C SER A 149 0.38 25.66 -17.77
N HIS A 150 1.55 25.02 -17.86
CA HIS A 150 2.84 25.70 -17.71
C HIS A 150 3.72 25.49 -18.94
N GLU A 151 4.42 26.55 -19.33
CA GLU A 151 5.54 26.47 -20.25
C GLU A 151 6.83 26.19 -19.48
N PHE A 152 7.75 25.44 -20.08
CA PHE A 152 8.98 25.03 -19.41
C PHE A 152 10.22 25.49 -20.15
N TYR A 153 11.27 25.75 -19.39
CA TYR A 153 12.57 26.20 -19.86
C TYR A 153 13.68 25.33 -19.27
N THR A 154 14.72 25.05 -20.05
CA THR A 154 15.87 24.23 -19.62
C THR A 154 17.16 24.68 -20.28
N CYS A 155 18.28 24.53 -19.59
CA CYS A 155 19.63 24.78 -20.13
C CYS A 155 20.26 23.54 -20.82
N GLN A 156 19.50 22.44 -20.97
CA GLN A 156 19.89 21.18 -21.62
C GLN A 156 21.16 20.51 -21.07
N THR A 157 21.69 21.00 -19.95
CA THR A 157 22.87 20.40 -19.32
C THR A 157 22.43 19.19 -18.49
N PRO A 158 23.03 18.00 -18.68
CA PRO A 158 22.68 16.81 -17.90
C PRO A 158 22.73 17.07 -16.39
N GLY A 159 21.70 16.63 -15.67
CA GLY A 159 21.55 16.84 -14.23
C GLY A 159 20.96 18.19 -13.81
N CYS A 160 20.84 19.17 -14.71
CA CYS A 160 20.10 20.40 -14.43
C CYS A 160 18.58 20.17 -14.57
N LYS A 161 17.79 20.72 -13.64
CA LYS A 161 16.32 20.69 -13.73
C LYS A 161 15.79 21.65 -14.80
N ARG A 162 14.57 21.40 -15.25
CA ARG A 162 13.74 22.37 -15.99
C ARG A 162 13.00 23.29 -15.01
N PHE A 163 12.57 24.44 -15.49
CA PHE A 163 11.87 25.47 -14.73
C PHE A 163 10.57 25.85 -15.44
N PRO A 164 9.47 26.13 -14.73
CA PRO A 164 8.32 26.81 -15.33
C PRO A 164 8.69 28.23 -15.76
N PHE A 165 7.88 28.84 -16.64
CA PHE A 165 8.14 30.17 -17.18
C PHE A 165 8.36 31.23 -16.09
N GLU A 166 7.54 31.26 -15.04
CA GLU A 166 7.60 32.25 -13.96
C GLU A 166 8.95 32.18 -13.24
N GLU A 167 9.39 30.99 -12.85
CA GLU A 167 10.71 30.77 -12.24
C GLU A 167 11.84 31.13 -13.23
N ALA A 168 11.71 30.74 -14.50
CA ALA A 168 12.71 31.05 -15.52
C ALA A 168 12.84 32.57 -15.74
N PHE A 169 11.73 33.30 -15.69
CA PHE A 169 11.68 34.75 -15.81
C PHE A 169 12.36 35.44 -14.63
N GLU A 170 12.08 35.02 -13.39
CA GLU A 170 12.77 35.52 -12.19
C GLU A 170 14.28 35.28 -12.24
N LEU A 171 14.69 34.16 -12.84
CA LEU A 171 16.08 33.80 -13.06
C LEU A 171 16.69 34.46 -14.31
N LEU A 172 15.97 35.36 -14.97
CA LEU A 172 16.38 36.02 -16.22
C LEU A 172 16.82 35.03 -17.31
N PHE A 173 16.14 33.88 -17.36
CA PHE A 173 16.44 32.73 -18.22
C PHE A 173 17.88 32.22 -18.09
N LYS A 174 18.48 32.30 -16.90
CA LYS A 174 19.83 31.81 -16.62
C LYS A 174 19.80 30.71 -15.55
N CYS A 175 20.34 29.54 -15.89
CA CYS A 175 20.32 28.40 -14.97
C CYS A 175 21.17 28.67 -13.72
N PRO A 176 20.61 28.55 -12.50
CA PRO A 176 21.36 28.82 -11.27
C PRO A 176 22.44 27.77 -10.96
N ALA A 177 22.34 26.58 -11.56
CA ALA A 177 23.30 25.49 -11.34
C ALA A 177 24.53 25.54 -12.26
N CYS A 178 24.35 25.90 -13.54
CA CYS A 178 25.43 25.87 -14.53
C CYS A 178 25.66 27.21 -15.25
N ASN A 179 24.91 28.27 -14.90
CA ASN A 179 24.99 29.61 -15.47
C ASN A 179 24.74 29.73 -16.98
N LYS A 180 24.32 28.65 -17.65
CA LYS A 180 23.95 28.67 -19.07
C LYS A 180 22.56 29.26 -19.29
N PRO A 181 22.30 29.86 -20.46
CA PRO A 181 20.96 30.31 -20.83
C PRO A 181 19.99 29.13 -20.90
N MET A 182 18.75 29.38 -20.51
CA MET A 182 17.64 28.46 -20.65
C MET A 182 16.91 28.71 -21.98
N MET A 183 16.36 27.65 -22.56
CA MET A 183 15.54 27.70 -23.77
C MET A 183 14.22 26.99 -23.53
N TYR A 184 13.19 27.37 -24.29
CA TYR A 184 11.89 26.70 -24.26
C TYR A 184 12.03 25.19 -24.47
N LEU A 185 11.29 24.43 -23.69
CA LEU A 185 11.21 22.99 -23.71
C LEU A 185 9.80 22.58 -24.12
N ASN A 186 9.67 22.03 -25.32
CA ASN A 186 8.46 21.34 -25.75
C ASN A 186 8.25 20.10 -24.87
N ASN A 187 7.08 20.02 -24.21
CA ASN A 187 6.68 18.91 -23.36
C ASN A 187 5.51 18.08 -23.93
N ASP A 188 5.17 18.23 -25.22
CA ASP A 188 4.04 17.55 -25.88
C ASP A 188 4.13 16.04 -25.72
N ARG A 189 5.34 15.48 -25.84
CA ARG A 189 5.57 14.04 -25.64
C ARG A 189 5.25 13.59 -24.21
N ILE A 190 5.49 14.43 -23.21
CA ILE A 190 5.16 14.12 -21.81
C ILE A 190 3.64 14.16 -21.63
N VAL A 191 2.98 15.19 -22.16
CA VAL A 191 1.52 15.35 -22.16
C VAL A 191 0.85 14.14 -22.82
N GLU A 192 1.36 13.69 -23.97
CA GLU A 192 0.85 12.52 -24.68
C GLU A 192 0.99 11.23 -23.85
N ILE A 193 2.17 10.97 -23.28
CA ILE A 193 2.41 9.78 -22.44
C ILE A 193 1.48 9.77 -21.22
N LEU A 194 1.33 10.91 -20.56
CA LEU A 194 0.44 11.04 -19.39
C LEU A 194 -1.02 10.80 -19.78
N THR A 195 -1.47 11.39 -20.89
CA THR A 195 -2.84 11.22 -21.41
C THR A 195 -3.13 9.75 -21.71
N ARG A 196 -2.26 9.08 -22.47
CA ARG A 196 -2.41 7.65 -22.79
C ARG A 196 -2.44 6.77 -21.54
N LYS A 197 -1.61 7.07 -20.53
CA LYS A 197 -1.60 6.32 -19.26
C LYS A 197 -2.89 6.52 -18.46
N ILE A 198 -3.41 7.74 -18.44
CA ILE A 198 -4.69 8.06 -17.79
C ILE A 198 -5.84 7.29 -18.46
N GLU A 199 -5.90 7.29 -19.79
CA GLU A 199 -6.90 6.55 -20.55
C GLU A 199 -6.83 5.05 -20.23
N HIS A 200 -5.63 4.46 -20.24
CA HIS A 200 -5.46 3.05 -19.93
C HIS A 200 -5.94 2.65 -18.52
N ILE A 201 -5.81 3.53 -17.53
CA ILE A 201 -6.25 3.26 -16.14
C ILE A 201 -7.74 3.50 -15.96
N LYS A 202 -8.33 4.45 -16.70
CA LYS A 202 -9.77 4.76 -16.66
C LYS A 202 -10.63 3.68 -17.31
N VAL A 203 -10.08 2.92 -18.26
CA VAL A 203 -10.79 1.78 -18.85
C VAL A 203 -11.01 0.72 -17.76
N PRO A 204 -12.27 0.35 -17.47
CA PRO A 204 -12.60 -0.64 -16.45
C PRO A 204 -12.02 -2.03 -16.79
#